data_AF-A0A8X7ZMD5-F1
#
_entry.id   AF-A0A8X7ZMD5-F1
#
_cell.length_a   1.000
_cell.length_b   1.000
_cell.length_c   1.000
_cell.angle_alpha   90.00
_cell.angle_beta   90.00
_cell.angle_gamma   90.00
#
_symmetry.space_group_name_H-M   'P 1'
#
loop_
_entity.id
_entity.type
_entity.pdbx_description
1 polymer ?
#
loop_
_entity_poly.entity_id
_entity_poly.type
_entity_poly.pdbx_seq_one_letter_code
_entity_poly.pdbx_strand_id
1 'polypeptide(L)'
;MSHQSRFNPCKTLESVHGIHVVQHSPFALKQIDQQGNFPQSTSESSGKGLDQLLLMWRVWQQRPGCLRPIQGCIHGDQHLAETVANVITSLPFIVLGIQAPRKNLNTKLYANSLIGVGVVSSLYHSSRGKLRKYLRWFDYTMIATATVCLSRALRNENSKYLTAASAALLPIQPLMVSAIHTGMMEVAFAKRALKDPDLRMAHNLHKMSSLLGGVLFVADDCLPSTPFLHAGWHLAAAIGVGTCNKLLE
;
A
#
# COMPACT_ATOMS: atom_id res chain seq x y z
N MET A 1 -38.34 65.58 -20.09
CA MET A 1 -39.32 66.07 -19.11
C MET A 1 -39.97 64.82 -18.52
N SER A 2 -39.58 64.22 -17.38
CA SER A 2 -39.47 64.73 -15.99
C SER A 2 -40.68 65.60 -15.62
N HIS A 3 -41.40 65.45 -14.51
CA HIS A 3 -41.49 64.49 -13.41
C HIS A 3 -42.68 64.98 -12.54
N GLN A 4 -43.08 64.20 -11.52
CA GLN A 4 -43.77 64.56 -10.26
C GLN A 4 -45.28 64.26 -10.16
N SER A 5 -45.83 63.83 -9.02
CA SER A 5 -45.41 63.25 -7.70
C SER A 5 -46.54 63.57 -6.71
N ARG A 6 -46.75 62.69 -5.70
CA ARG A 6 -47.19 62.91 -4.28
C ARG A 6 -48.24 61.84 -3.86
N PHE A 7 -48.24 61.20 -2.68
CA PHE A 7 -47.51 61.25 -1.41
C PHE A 7 -47.83 59.96 -0.57
N ASN A 8 -46.82 59.28 0.04
CA ASN A 8 -46.67 58.62 1.38
C ASN A 8 -47.78 57.77 2.10
N PRO A 9 -47.50 56.93 3.16
CA PRO A 9 -46.25 56.33 3.73
C PRO A 9 -46.34 54.85 4.26
N CYS A 10 -45.21 54.33 4.80
CA CYS A 10 -45.07 53.45 6.00
C CYS A 10 -45.39 51.92 5.98
N LYS A 11 -44.35 51.07 6.06
CA LYS A 11 -44.01 50.10 7.16
C LYS A 11 -43.23 48.87 6.66
N THR A 12 -42.23 48.47 7.46
CA THR A 12 -41.32 47.32 7.33
C THR A 12 -41.46 46.41 8.56
N LEU A 13 -40.99 45.15 8.43
CA LEU A 13 -40.79 44.04 9.43
C LEU A 13 -42.03 43.14 9.68
N GLU A 14 -42.03 41.80 9.65
CA GLU A 14 -41.15 40.70 10.13
C GLU A 14 -41.43 39.39 9.32
N SER A 15 -40.44 38.55 8.96
CA SER A 15 -40.04 37.24 9.56
C SER A 15 -41.16 36.19 9.80
N VAL A 16 -41.01 34.95 9.25
CA VAL A 16 -40.97 33.65 9.98
C VAL A 16 -40.91 32.44 9.02
N HIS A 17 -40.00 31.50 9.36
CA HIS A 17 -39.71 30.17 8.79
C HIS A 17 -40.73 29.08 9.17
N GLY A 18 -40.81 28.01 8.36
CA GLY A 18 -41.11 26.66 8.86
C GLY A 18 -41.93 25.78 7.93
N ILE A 19 -41.32 24.72 7.37
CA ILE A 19 -42.05 23.56 6.83
C ILE A 19 -41.54 22.32 7.55
N HIS A 20 -42.41 21.70 8.34
CA HIS A 20 -42.26 20.37 8.90
C HIS A 20 -43.57 19.64 8.63
N VAL A 21 -43.55 18.53 7.88
CA VAL A 21 -44.72 17.66 7.69
C VAL A 21 -44.34 16.27 8.16
N VAL A 22 -44.91 15.91 9.30
CA VAL A 22 -44.95 14.57 9.88
C VAL A 22 -46.18 13.87 9.33
N GLN A 23 -46.04 12.63 8.83
CA GLN A 23 -47.16 11.74 8.52
C GLN A 23 -47.13 10.54 9.47
N HIS A 24 -48.12 10.49 10.37
CA HIS A 24 -48.55 9.28 11.09
C HIS A 24 -49.93 8.89 10.57
N SER A 25 -50.16 7.59 10.29
CA SER A 25 -51.51 6.99 10.25
C SER A 25 -51.44 5.45 10.34
N PRO A 26 -52.48 4.76 10.86
CA PRO A 26 -52.36 3.50 11.59
C PRO A 26 -52.91 2.30 10.82
N PHE A 27 -52.21 1.15 10.84
CA PHE A 27 -52.86 -0.14 10.57
C PHE A 27 -52.22 -1.24 11.41
N ALA A 28 -53.06 -1.86 12.24
CA ALA A 28 -52.76 -3.04 13.03
C ALA A 28 -52.70 -4.29 12.14
N LEU A 29 -51.64 -5.10 12.28
CA LEU A 29 -51.63 -6.49 11.80
C LEU A 29 -51.32 -7.41 12.98
N LYS A 30 -52.20 -8.38 13.15
CA LYS A 30 -52.38 -9.33 14.25
C LYS A 30 -51.22 -10.35 14.28
N GLN A 31 -50.63 -10.57 15.44
CA GLN A 31 -49.76 -11.73 15.72
C GLN A 31 -50.65 -12.96 16.00
N ILE A 32 -50.42 -14.06 15.30
CA ILE A 32 -50.80 -15.42 15.75
C ILE A 32 -49.64 -16.35 15.41
N ASP A 33 -49.15 -17.02 16.45
CA ASP A 33 -48.11 -18.05 16.46
C ASP A 33 -48.45 -19.26 15.57
N GLN A 34 -47.43 -19.91 15.01
CA GLN A 34 -47.29 -21.36 15.14
C GLN A 34 -45.90 -21.89 14.78
N GLN A 35 -45.45 -22.75 15.67
CA GLN A 35 -44.21 -23.50 15.77
C GLN A 35 -43.99 -24.45 14.58
N GLY A 36 -42.76 -24.50 14.05
CA GLY A 36 -42.39 -25.44 12.99
C GLY A 36 -40.87 -25.59 12.86
N ASN A 37 -40.31 -26.57 13.57
CA ASN A 37 -38.93 -27.04 13.39
C ASN A 37 -38.76 -27.63 11.98
N PHE A 38 -37.74 -27.19 11.24
CA PHE A 38 -37.03 -28.03 10.28
C PHE A 38 -35.53 -27.69 10.32
N PRO A 39 -34.64 -28.69 10.48
CA PRO A 39 -33.20 -28.46 10.45
C PRO A 39 -32.73 -28.46 9.00
N GLN A 40 -31.95 -27.45 8.60
CA GLN A 40 -31.21 -27.54 7.36
C GLN A 40 -29.75 -27.12 7.57
N SER A 41 -28.91 -28.13 7.42
CA SER A 41 -27.47 -28.07 7.45
C SER A 41 -26.90 -27.24 6.30
N THR A 42 -25.61 -26.97 6.46
CA THR A 42 -24.57 -26.82 5.44
C THR A 42 -24.10 -25.40 5.10
N SER A 43 -22.81 -25.18 5.38
CA SER A 43 -21.87 -24.26 4.72
C SER A 43 -21.57 -22.89 5.38
N GLU A 44 -21.14 -22.90 6.64
CA GLU A 44 -20.42 -21.77 7.27
C GLU A 44 -18.91 -21.74 6.95
N SER A 45 -18.50 -21.94 5.69
CA SER A 45 -17.08 -21.78 5.30
C SER A 45 -16.81 -20.57 4.40
N SER A 46 -17.83 -19.86 3.92
CA SER A 46 -17.65 -18.73 2.99
C SER A 46 -17.64 -17.35 3.66
N GLY A 47 -18.19 -17.22 4.88
CA GLY A 47 -18.31 -15.92 5.57
C GLY A 47 -17.03 -15.45 6.29
N LYS A 48 -16.22 -16.40 6.79
CA LYS A 48 -15.05 -16.08 7.63
C LYS A 48 -13.96 -15.30 6.88
N GLY A 49 -13.78 -15.57 5.59
CA GLY A 49 -12.79 -14.86 4.76
C GLY A 49 -13.20 -13.42 4.44
N LEU A 50 -14.50 -13.19 4.19
CA LEU A 50 -15.04 -11.86 3.91
C LEU A 50 -15.06 -10.98 5.17
N ASP A 51 -15.44 -11.56 6.31
CA ASP A 51 -15.44 -10.87 7.60
C ASP A 51 -14.03 -10.53 8.07
N GLN A 52 -13.05 -11.40 7.82
CA GLN A 52 -11.65 -11.12 8.11
C GLN A 52 -11.10 -9.98 7.25
N LEU A 53 -11.44 -9.95 5.95
CA LEU A 53 -11.11 -8.84 5.05
C LEU A 53 -11.78 -7.53 5.50
N LEU A 54 -13.02 -7.57 5.98
CA LEU A 54 -13.76 -6.41 6.49
C LEU A 54 -13.21 -5.89 7.83
N LEU A 55 -12.76 -6.78 8.71
CA LEU A 55 -12.07 -6.43 9.96
C LEU A 55 -10.72 -5.78 9.67
N MET A 56 -9.93 -6.37 8.77
CA MET A 56 -8.66 -5.79 8.31
C MET A 56 -8.89 -4.41 7.67
N TRP A 57 -9.98 -4.24 6.93
CA TRP A 57 -10.40 -2.96 6.34
C TRP A 57 -10.79 -1.91 7.38
N ARG A 58 -11.52 -2.29 8.44
CA ARG A 58 -11.92 -1.38 9.51
C ARG A 58 -10.72 -0.93 10.35
N VAL A 59 -9.83 -1.86 10.67
CA VAL A 59 -8.53 -1.57 11.32
C VAL A 59 -7.66 -0.70 10.40
N TRP A 60 -7.76 -0.85 9.08
CA TRP A 60 -7.06 -0.02 8.11
C TRP A 60 -7.51 1.44 8.10
N GLN A 61 -8.79 1.72 8.24
CA GLN A 61 -9.31 3.09 8.30
C GLN A 61 -8.95 3.82 9.61
N GLN A 62 -8.66 3.08 10.69
CA GLN A 62 -8.43 3.63 12.04
C GLN A 62 -6.96 3.67 12.47
N ARG A 63 -6.02 3.70 11.53
CA ARG A 63 -4.59 3.63 11.86
C ARG A 63 -4.08 4.87 12.63
N PRO A 64 -3.24 4.70 13.67
CA PRO A 64 -2.50 5.77 14.34
C PRO A 64 -1.73 6.66 13.36
N GLY A 65 -1.56 7.95 13.69
CA GLY A 65 -0.97 8.96 12.79
C GLY A 65 0.42 8.62 12.23
N CYS A 66 1.25 7.89 12.97
CA CYS A 66 2.57 7.41 12.54
C CYS A 66 2.53 6.23 11.53
N LEU A 67 1.35 5.71 11.23
CA LEU A 67 1.09 4.55 10.35
C LEU A 67 0.20 4.91 9.16
N ARG A 68 -0.08 6.21 8.96
CA ARG A 68 -0.72 6.67 7.73
C ARG A 68 0.26 6.47 6.56
N PRO A 69 -0.21 6.09 5.37
CA PRO A 69 0.59 6.27 4.16
C PRO A 69 1.07 7.72 4.15
N ILE A 70 2.31 7.91 3.72
CA ILE A 70 2.91 9.22 3.73
C ILE A 70 2.02 10.16 2.90
N GLN A 71 1.66 11.29 3.52
CA GLN A 71 0.54 12.13 3.06
C GLN A 71 0.77 12.75 1.67
N GLY A 72 2.00 12.72 1.15
CA GLY A 72 2.38 13.34 -0.12
C GLY A 72 1.68 12.73 -1.33
N CYS A 73 1.37 11.43 -1.28
CA CYS A 73 0.84 10.67 -2.42
C CYS A 73 -0.70 10.75 -2.58
N ILE A 74 -1.39 11.76 -2.04
CA ILE A 74 -2.85 11.93 -2.26
C ILE A 74 -3.15 12.31 -3.71
N HIS A 75 -2.24 13.03 -4.36
CA HIS A 75 -2.25 13.24 -5.80
C HIS A 75 -1.49 12.07 -6.44
N GLY A 76 -2.15 11.28 -7.29
CA GLY A 76 -1.45 10.25 -8.06
C GLY A 76 -0.48 10.86 -9.07
N ASP A 77 0.03 10.05 -10.01
CA ASP A 77 0.90 10.58 -11.08
C ASP A 77 0.19 11.77 -11.76
N GLN A 78 0.89 12.89 -11.87
CA GLN A 78 0.28 14.17 -12.26
C GLN A 78 -0.05 14.23 -13.76
N HIS A 79 0.76 13.56 -14.58
CA HIS A 79 0.62 13.56 -16.04
C HIS A 79 1.04 12.22 -16.65
N LEU A 80 0.70 12.00 -17.92
CA LEU A 80 0.93 10.73 -18.63
C LEU A 80 2.41 10.32 -18.63
N ALA A 81 3.33 11.27 -18.84
CA ALA A 81 4.76 10.97 -18.90
C ALA A 81 5.29 10.43 -17.57
N GLU A 82 4.79 10.92 -16.44
CA GLU A 82 5.12 10.40 -15.11
C GLU A 82 4.58 8.98 -14.89
N THR A 83 3.35 8.70 -15.32
CA THR A 83 2.82 7.33 -15.31
C THR A 83 3.69 6.39 -16.16
N VAL A 84 4.06 6.81 -17.37
CA VAL A 84 4.91 6.02 -18.26
C VAL A 84 6.28 5.79 -17.62
N ALA A 85 6.89 6.84 -17.06
CA ALA A 85 8.17 6.74 -16.38
C ALA A 85 8.11 5.76 -15.20
N ASN A 86 7.11 5.89 -14.33
CA ASN A 86 6.93 5.02 -13.17
C ASN A 86 6.73 3.55 -13.60
N VAL A 87 5.91 3.28 -14.63
CA VAL A 87 5.72 1.92 -15.15
C VAL A 87 7.02 1.35 -15.71
N ILE A 88 7.74 2.12 -16.53
CA ILE A 88 9.02 1.68 -17.12
C ILE A 88 10.03 1.36 -16.01
N THR A 89 10.13 2.20 -14.99
CA THR A 89 11.07 2.00 -13.88
C THR A 89 10.64 0.89 -12.91
N SER A 90 9.40 0.39 -12.98
CA SER A 90 8.95 -0.82 -12.28
C SER A 90 9.36 -2.13 -12.98
N LEU A 91 9.55 -2.13 -14.30
CA LEU A 91 9.90 -3.34 -15.07
C LEU A 91 11.22 -4.00 -14.65
N PRO A 92 12.29 -3.26 -14.26
CA PRO A 92 13.51 -3.86 -13.73
C PRO A 92 13.28 -4.87 -12.61
N PHE A 93 12.28 -4.69 -11.72
CA PHE A 93 12.01 -5.67 -10.67
C PHE A 93 11.54 -7.03 -11.21
N ILE A 94 10.81 -7.03 -12.34
CA ILE A 94 10.42 -8.27 -13.04
C ILE A 94 11.67 -8.97 -13.58
N VAL A 95 12.54 -8.22 -14.28
CA VAL A 95 13.78 -8.75 -14.85
C VAL A 95 14.69 -9.31 -13.76
N LEU A 96 14.88 -8.57 -12.67
CA LEU A 96 15.66 -8.99 -11.52
C LEU A 96 15.07 -10.23 -10.85
N GLY A 97 13.75 -10.34 -10.74
CA GLY A 97 13.08 -11.53 -10.24
C GLY A 97 13.24 -12.74 -11.18
N ILE A 98 13.24 -12.53 -12.50
CA ILE A 98 13.54 -13.56 -13.50
C ILE A 98 14.99 -14.06 -13.35
N GLN A 99 15.94 -13.15 -13.15
CA GLN A 99 17.37 -13.45 -13.03
C GLN A 99 17.81 -13.91 -11.64
N ALA A 100 16.96 -13.75 -10.61
CA ALA A 100 17.31 -14.10 -9.23
C ALA A 100 17.61 -15.61 -9.08
N PRO A 101 18.57 -15.99 -8.21
CA PRO A 101 18.86 -17.40 -7.92
C PRO A 101 17.62 -18.17 -7.44
N ARG A 102 17.47 -19.42 -7.88
CA ARG A 102 16.31 -20.31 -7.54
C ARG A 102 16.74 -21.64 -6.92
N LYS A 103 17.82 -21.63 -6.14
CA LYS A 103 18.49 -22.82 -5.60
C LYS A 103 17.63 -23.62 -4.61
N ASN A 104 16.69 -22.97 -3.92
CA ASN A 104 15.82 -23.58 -2.90
C ASN A 104 14.45 -22.87 -2.83
N LEU A 105 13.54 -23.36 -1.98
CA LEU A 105 12.21 -22.76 -1.84
C LEU A 105 12.24 -21.28 -1.43
N ASN A 106 13.11 -20.90 -0.49
CA ASN A 106 13.16 -19.51 0.00
C ASN A 106 13.62 -18.54 -1.10
N THR A 107 14.64 -18.93 -1.86
CA THR A 107 15.15 -18.15 -3.00
C THR A 107 14.14 -18.10 -4.16
N LYS A 108 13.38 -19.19 -4.41
CA LYS A 108 12.24 -19.18 -5.35
C LYS A 108 11.12 -18.23 -4.92
N LEU A 109 10.75 -18.23 -3.64
CA LEU A 109 9.75 -17.32 -3.09
C LEU A 109 10.21 -15.85 -3.22
N TYR A 110 11.48 -15.57 -2.93
CA TYR A 110 12.06 -14.25 -3.17
C TYR A 110 12.01 -13.84 -4.64
N ALA A 111 12.48 -14.68 -5.56
CA ALA A 111 12.45 -14.42 -7.00
C ALA A 111 11.04 -14.10 -7.50
N ASN A 112 10.04 -14.91 -7.08
CA ASN A 112 8.64 -14.69 -7.45
C ASN A 112 8.06 -13.43 -6.82
N SER A 113 8.43 -13.12 -5.57
CA SER A 113 7.98 -11.91 -4.89
C SER A 113 8.49 -10.64 -5.58
N LEU A 114 9.72 -10.64 -6.11
CA LEU A 114 10.25 -9.52 -6.91
C LEU A 114 9.50 -9.31 -8.22
N ILE A 115 9.15 -10.40 -8.92
CA ILE A 115 8.28 -10.32 -10.10
C ILE A 115 6.95 -9.67 -9.70
N GLY A 116 6.39 -10.11 -8.58
CA GLY A 116 5.17 -9.52 -8.02
C GLY A 116 5.28 -8.03 -7.73
N VAL A 117 6.39 -7.55 -7.15
CA VAL A 117 6.64 -6.11 -6.95
C VAL A 117 6.55 -5.35 -8.27
N GLY A 118 7.26 -5.79 -9.32
CA GLY A 118 7.23 -5.10 -10.61
C GLY A 118 5.84 -5.10 -11.27
N VAL A 119 5.13 -6.22 -11.22
CA VAL A 119 3.76 -6.33 -11.76
C VAL A 119 2.80 -5.42 -11.01
N VAL A 120 2.82 -5.45 -9.68
CA VAL A 120 1.87 -4.70 -8.85
C VAL A 120 2.14 -3.21 -8.89
N SER A 121 3.41 -2.80 -8.85
CA SER A 121 3.81 -1.41 -9.03
C SER A 121 3.33 -0.88 -10.39
N SER A 122 3.50 -1.66 -11.47
CA SER A 122 3.01 -1.29 -12.81
C SER A 122 1.49 -1.12 -12.84
N LEU A 123 0.74 -2.03 -12.21
CA LEU A 123 -0.72 -1.93 -12.09
C LEU A 123 -1.14 -0.70 -11.27
N TYR A 124 -0.44 -0.43 -10.17
CA TYR A 124 -0.69 0.74 -9.33
C TYR A 124 -0.55 2.04 -10.12
N HIS A 125 0.56 2.25 -10.82
CA HIS A 125 0.78 3.48 -11.60
C HIS A 125 -0.16 3.58 -12.81
N SER A 126 -0.51 2.45 -13.43
CA SER A 126 -1.48 2.42 -14.54
C SER A 126 -2.92 2.67 -14.09
N SER A 127 -3.20 2.59 -12.79
CA SER A 127 -4.56 2.71 -12.25
C SER A 127 -4.95 4.14 -11.86
N ARG A 128 -6.27 4.37 -11.82
CA ARG A 128 -6.90 5.66 -11.45
C ARG A 128 -8.05 5.45 -10.46
N GLY A 129 -8.51 6.54 -9.84
CA GLY A 129 -9.71 6.54 -9.00
C GLY A 129 -9.61 5.66 -7.74
N LYS A 130 -10.71 4.98 -7.38
CA LYS A 130 -10.78 4.14 -6.17
C LYS A 130 -9.86 2.91 -6.23
N LEU A 131 -9.70 2.32 -7.42
CA LEU A 131 -8.85 1.14 -7.64
C LEU A 131 -7.39 1.41 -7.25
N ARG A 132 -6.90 2.63 -7.55
CA ARG A 132 -5.53 3.05 -7.22
C ARG A 132 -5.21 2.97 -5.74
N LYS A 133 -6.18 3.21 -4.85
CA LYS A 133 -5.97 3.10 -3.40
C LYS A 133 -5.68 1.65 -2.97
N TYR A 134 -6.37 0.69 -3.57
CA TYR A 134 -6.15 -0.74 -3.31
C TYR A 134 -4.84 -1.23 -3.91
N LEU A 135 -4.53 -0.83 -5.14
CA LEU A 135 -3.28 -1.22 -5.79
C LEU A 135 -2.07 -0.60 -5.11
N ARG A 136 -2.17 0.62 -4.56
CA ARG A 136 -1.12 1.20 -3.71
C ARG A 136 -0.86 0.37 -2.47
N TRP A 137 -1.92 -0.08 -1.81
CA TRP A 137 -1.78 -0.96 -0.65
C TRP A 137 -1.10 -2.27 -1.04
N PHE A 138 -1.54 -2.88 -2.15
CA PHE A 138 -0.96 -4.12 -2.64
C PHE A 138 0.52 -3.93 -3.01
N ASP A 139 0.89 -2.81 -3.61
CA ASP A 139 2.27 -2.47 -3.97
C ASP A 139 3.18 -2.42 -2.74
N TYR A 140 2.82 -1.63 -1.71
CA TYR A 140 3.61 -1.59 -0.48
C TYR A 140 3.66 -2.95 0.24
N THR A 141 2.54 -3.69 0.26
CA THR A 141 2.52 -5.03 0.83
C THR A 141 3.40 -6.00 0.05
N MET A 142 3.50 -5.88 -1.28
CA MET A 142 4.38 -6.70 -2.09
C MET A 142 5.85 -6.36 -1.90
N ILE A 143 6.20 -5.07 -1.80
CA ILE A 143 7.56 -4.65 -1.42
C ILE A 143 7.94 -5.27 -0.07
N ALA A 144 7.06 -5.16 0.92
CA ALA A 144 7.29 -5.74 2.24
C ALA A 144 7.40 -7.28 2.18
N THR A 145 6.55 -7.94 1.39
CA THR A 145 6.64 -9.39 1.16
C THR A 145 8.00 -9.78 0.57
N ALA A 146 8.49 -9.03 -0.42
CA ALA A 146 9.77 -9.30 -1.05
C ALA A 146 10.95 -9.15 -0.07
N THR A 147 10.93 -8.13 0.82
CA THR A 147 11.97 -7.97 1.86
C THR A 147 11.94 -9.10 2.89
N VAL A 148 10.76 -9.57 3.28
CA VAL A 148 10.59 -10.75 4.15
C VAL A 148 11.18 -11.99 3.46
N CYS A 149 10.82 -12.23 2.20
CA CYS A 149 11.34 -13.37 1.43
C CYS A 149 12.87 -13.31 1.27
N LEU A 150 13.44 -12.13 0.98
CA LEU A 150 14.89 -11.95 0.86
C LEU A 150 15.61 -12.27 2.16
N SER A 151 15.20 -11.64 3.26
CA SER A 151 15.84 -11.86 4.57
C SER A 151 15.74 -13.33 5.01
N ARG A 152 14.66 -14.03 4.65
CA ARG A 152 14.48 -15.47 4.89
C ARG A 152 15.38 -16.31 3.99
N ALA A 153 15.61 -15.90 2.74
CA ALA A 153 16.55 -16.56 1.83
C ALA A 153 18.01 -16.41 2.29
N LEU A 154 18.34 -15.31 2.96
CA LEU A 154 19.69 -15.02 3.46
C LEU A 154 20.00 -15.65 4.81
N ARG A 155 18.99 -15.92 5.64
CA ARG A 155 19.18 -16.49 6.97
C ARG A 155 19.21 -18.01 6.91
N ASN A 156 20.29 -18.59 7.41
CA ASN A 156 20.39 -20.05 7.59
C ASN A 156 19.50 -20.55 8.74
N GLU A 157 19.16 -19.67 9.70
CA GLU A 157 18.28 -19.99 10.83
C GLU A 157 16.83 -19.56 10.58
N ASN A 158 15.93 -20.53 10.55
CA ASN A 158 14.49 -20.33 10.42
C ASN A 158 13.87 -19.80 11.73
N SER A 159 13.86 -18.47 11.95
CA SER A 159 12.94 -17.90 12.94
C SER A 159 11.53 -17.90 12.34
N LYS A 160 10.88 -19.06 12.41
CA LYS A 160 9.50 -19.26 11.94
C LYS A 160 8.56 -18.22 12.57
N TYR A 161 8.83 -17.84 13.82
CA TYR A 161 8.10 -16.81 14.56
C TYR A 161 8.24 -15.43 13.93
N LEU A 162 9.45 -15.01 13.54
CA LEU A 162 9.64 -13.71 12.88
C LEU A 162 8.91 -13.69 11.53
N THR A 163 9.03 -14.76 10.73
CA THR A 163 8.29 -14.85 9.46
C THR A 163 6.78 -14.83 9.68
N ALA A 164 6.27 -15.55 10.68
CA ALA A 164 4.84 -15.57 11.00
C ALA A 164 4.34 -14.21 11.50
N ALA A 165 5.09 -13.56 12.40
CA ALA A 165 4.78 -12.23 12.90
C ALA A 165 4.77 -11.20 11.77
N SER A 166 5.80 -11.23 10.90
CA SER A 166 5.84 -10.36 9.73
C SER A 166 4.69 -10.63 8.78
N ALA A 167 4.33 -11.90 8.51
CA ALA A 167 3.18 -12.23 7.68
C ALA A 167 1.85 -11.69 8.25
N ALA A 168 1.67 -11.74 9.57
CA ALA A 168 0.50 -11.16 10.24
C ALA A 168 0.49 -9.62 10.18
N LEU A 169 1.67 -8.99 10.21
CA LEU A 169 1.82 -7.53 10.18
C LEU A 169 1.86 -6.93 8.77
N LEU A 170 2.21 -7.69 7.74
CA LEU A 170 2.25 -7.24 6.33
C LEU A 170 1.02 -6.42 5.88
N PRO A 171 -0.23 -6.84 6.16
CA PRO A 171 -1.40 -6.06 5.73
C PRO A 171 -1.65 -4.82 6.60
N ILE A 172 -0.96 -4.70 7.73
CA ILE A 172 -1.18 -3.64 8.74
C ILE A 172 -0.05 -2.60 8.69
N GLN A 173 1.22 -3.02 8.67
CA GLN A 173 2.37 -2.13 8.76
C GLN A 173 3.47 -2.55 7.77
N PRO A 174 3.20 -2.53 6.45
CA PRO A 174 4.16 -2.98 5.45
C PRO A 174 5.48 -2.21 5.52
N LEU A 175 5.47 -0.89 5.76
CA LEU A 175 6.68 -0.08 5.86
C LEU A 175 7.57 -0.47 7.05
N MET A 176 6.99 -0.71 8.22
CA MET A 176 7.74 -1.13 9.41
C MET A 176 8.34 -2.52 9.20
N VAL A 177 7.56 -3.45 8.64
CA VAL A 177 8.04 -4.80 8.29
C VAL A 177 9.21 -4.71 7.31
N SER A 178 9.07 -3.91 6.24
CA SER A 178 10.16 -3.65 5.29
C SER A 178 11.41 -3.10 5.97
N ALA A 179 11.26 -2.08 6.84
CA ALA A 179 12.40 -1.45 7.50
C ALA A 179 13.19 -2.45 8.37
N ILE A 180 12.49 -3.28 9.16
CA ILE A 180 13.12 -4.32 9.99
C ILE A 180 13.86 -5.33 9.11
N HIS A 181 13.20 -5.87 8.09
CA HIS A 181 13.78 -6.91 7.25
C HIS A 181 14.92 -6.40 6.36
N THR A 182 14.84 -5.16 5.89
CA THR A 182 15.93 -4.48 5.18
C THR A 182 17.12 -4.23 6.09
N GLY A 183 16.91 -3.75 7.32
CA GLY A 183 18.00 -3.57 8.29
C GLY A 183 18.71 -4.89 8.62
N MET A 184 17.95 -5.98 8.77
CA MET A 184 18.53 -7.31 8.95
C MET A 184 19.33 -7.79 7.73
N MET A 185 18.82 -7.53 6.52
CA MET A 185 19.52 -7.86 5.27
C MET A 185 20.80 -7.06 5.13
N GLU A 186 20.80 -5.77 5.47
CA GLU A 186 21.99 -4.91 5.42
C GLU A 186 23.09 -5.41 6.37
N VAL A 187 22.73 -5.79 7.60
CA VAL A 187 23.69 -6.41 8.55
C VAL A 187 24.27 -7.71 7.99
N ALA A 188 23.43 -8.53 7.36
CA ALA A 188 23.87 -9.77 6.73
C ALA A 188 24.81 -9.50 5.53
N PHE A 189 24.49 -8.51 4.69
CA PHE A 189 25.32 -8.11 3.55
C PHE A 189 26.66 -7.59 4.04
N ALA A 190 26.69 -6.62 4.97
CA ALA A 190 27.91 -6.06 5.52
C ALA A 190 28.81 -7.15 6.14
N LYS A 191 28.24 -8.07 6.93
CA LYS A 191 28.99 -9.19 7.51
C LYS A 191 29.61 -10.10 6.44
N ARG A 192 28.93 -10.31 5.32
CA ARG A 192 29.44 -11.14 4.22
C ARG A 192 30.49 -10.42 3.39
N ALA A 193 30.29 -9.14 3.07
CA ALA A 193 31.25 -8.31 2.35
C ALA A 193 32.56 -8.05 3.12
N LEU A 194 32.53 -8.14 4.46
CA LEU A 194 33.74 -8.13 5.28
C LEU A 194 34.56 -9.41 5.13
N LYS A 195 33.89 -10.56 4.95
CA LYS A 195 34.53 -11.87 4.83
C LYS A 195 34.95 -12.20 3.39
N ASP A 196 34.16 -11.75 2.44
CA ASP A 196 34.32 -12.03 1.02
C ASP A 196 34.59 -10.73 0.26
N PRO A 197 35.83 -10.51 -0.23
CA PRO A 197 36.20 -9.28 -0.92
C PRO A 197 35.42 -9.08 -2.23
N ASP A 198 34.95 -10.15 -2.88
CA ASP A 198 34.22 -10.07 -4.15
C ASP A 198 32.84 -9.40 -3.98
N LEU A 199 32.29 -9.43 -2.75
CA LEU A 199 31.02 -8.80 -2.42
C LEU A 199 31.14 -7.31 -2.05
N ARG A 200 32.35 -6.76 -1.88
CA ARG A 200 32.53 -5.36 -1.43
C ARG A 200 32.00 -4.35 -2.42
N MET A 201 32.24 -4.56 -3.71
CA MET A 201 31.74 -3.64 -4.74
C MET A 201 30.20 -3.69 -4.81
N ALA A 202 29.61 -4.89 -4.71
CA ALA A 202 28.18 -5.06 -4.65
C ALA A 202 27.58 -4.39 -3.40
N HIS A 203 28.23 -4.50 -2.24
CA HIS A 203 27.81 -3.84 -1.00
C HIS A 203 27.90 -2.32 -1.07
N ASN A 204 28.98 -1.77 -1.65
CA ASN A 204 29.11 -0.32 -1.85
C ASN A 204 28.01 0.20 -2.77
N LEU A 205 27.74 -0.49 -3.88
CA LEU A 205 26.67 -0.12 -4.79
C LEU A 205 25.30 -0.23 -4.11
N HIS A 206 25.08 -1.27 -3.29
CA HIS A 206 23.88 -1.42 -2.47
C HIS A 206 23.68 -0.23 -1.54
N LYS A 207 24.72 0.17 -0.78
CA LYS A 207 24.63 1.30 0.15
C LYS A 207 24.31 2.62 -0.56
N MET A 208 25.00 2.90 -1.66
CA MET A 208 24.79 4.15 -2.40
C MET A 208 23.38 4.22 -2.99
N SER A 209 22.92 3.11 -3.58
CA SER A 209 21.58 3.02 -4.16
C SER A 209 20.48 3.04 -3.10
N SER A 210 20.67 2.37 -1.96
CA SER A 210 19.76 2.42 -0.80
C SER A 210 19.69 3.83 -0.17
N LEU A 211 20.83 4.53 -0.05
CA LEU A 211 20.86 5.90 0.46
C LEU A 211 20.16 6.86 -0.51
N LEU A 212 20.48 6.79 -1.80
CA LEU A 212 19.81 7.59 -2.83
C LEU A 212 18.31 7.29 -2.88
N GLY A 213 17.93 6.01 -2.85
CA GLY A 213 16.54 5.58 -2.82
C GLY A 213 15.80 6.10 -1.58
N GLY A 214 16.41 6.05 -0.40
CA GLY A 214 15.83 6.62 0.82
C GLY A 214 15.63 8.13 0.74
N VAL A 215 16.60 8.87 0.19
CA VAL A 215 16.47 10.31 -0.04
C VAL A 215 15.34 10.62 -1.03
N LEU A 216 15.29 9.91 -2.16
CA LEU A 216 14.24 10.10 -3.18
C LEU A 216 12.85 9.75 -2.64
N PHE A 217 12.73 8.70 -1.82
CA PHE A 217 11.48 8.32 -1.17
C PHE A 217 10.97 9.43 -0.22
N VAL A 218 11.85 9.99 0.62
CA VAL A 218 11.48 11.11 1.50
C VAL A 218 11.17 12.37 0.69
N ALA A 219 11.94 12.64 -0.36
CA ALA A 219 11.73 13.80 -1.23
C ALA A 219 10.39 13.74 -1.98
N ASP A 220 9.98 12.55 -2.45
CA ASP A 220 8.68 12.32 -3.12
C ASP A 220 7.52 12.78 -2.24
N ASP A 221 7.64 12.58 -0.92
CA ASP A 221 6.64 12.99 0.05
C ASP A 221 6.74 14.45 0.49
N CYS A 222 7.96 14.98 0.62
CA CYS A 222 8.17 16.38 1.02
C CYS A 222 7.93 17.36 -0.14
N LEU A 223 8.11 16.93 -1.38
CA LEU A 223 8.07 17.76 -2.59
C LEU A 223 7.11 17.16 -3.64
N PRO A 224 5.80 17.04 -3.35
CA PRO A 224 4.83 16.34 -4.21
C PRO A 224 4.59 16.99 -5.58
N SER A 225 5.11 18.21 -5.79
CA SER A 225 5.06 18.94 -7.06
C SER A 225 6.25 18.65 -7.98
N THR A 226 7.28 17.97 -7.49
CA THR A 226 8.48 17.64 -8.29
C THR A 226 8.22 16.32 -9.02
N PRO A 227 8.10 16.33 -10.36
CA PRO A 227 7.79 15.11 -11.10
C PRO A 227 8.97 14.14 -11.10
N PHE A 228 8.69 12.86 -11.32
CA PHE A 228 9.67 11.79 -11.54
C PHE A 228 10.54 11.39 -10.33
N LEU A 229 10.34 11.97 -9.15
CA LEU A 229 11.05 11.55 -7.92
C LEU A 229 10.79 10.06 -7.62
N HIS A 230 9.52 9.65 -7.71
CA HIS A 230 9.11 8.26 -7.58
C HIS A 230 9.80 7.32 -8.59
N ALA A 231 9.90 7.73 -9.86
CA ALA A 231 10.58 6.96 -10.89
C ALA A 231 12.09 6.82 -10.59
N GLY A 232 12.71 7.88 -10.07
CA GLY A 232 14.09 7.85 -9.58
C GLY A 232 14.26 6.88 -8.41
N TRP A 233 13.31 6.89 -7.46
CA TRP A 233 13.28 5.94 -6.35
C TRP A 233 13.21 4.49 -6.83
N HIS A 234 12.33 4.17 -7.78
CA HIS A 234 12.26 2.85 -8.41
C HIS A 234 13.61 2.41 -8.99
N LEU A 235 14.28 3.28 -9.73
CA LEU A 235 15.56 2.96 -10.36
C LEU A 235 16.66 2.69 -9.32
N ALA A 236 16.78 3.56 -8.31
CA ALA A 236 17.73 3.38 -7.22
C ALA A 236 17.44 2.08 -6.45
N ALA A 237 16.17 1.80 -6.13
CA ALA A 237 15.78 0.57 -5.47
C ALA A 237 16.05 -0.68 -6.33
N ALA A 238 15.83 -0.63 -7.64
CA ALA A 238 16.13 -1.74 -8.54
C ALA A 238 17.64 -2.05 -8.57
N ILE A 239 18.50 -1.03 -8.62
CA ILE A 239 19.96 -1.21 -8.52
C ILE A 239 20.32 -1.88 -7.19
N GLY A 240 19.79 -1.35 -6.07
CA GLY A 240 20.04 -1.90 -4.74
C GLY A 240 19.59 -3.36 -4.62
N VAL A 241 18.39 -3.69 -5.09
CA VAL A 241 17.87 -5.06 -5.09
C VAL A 241 18.70 -5.98 -5.99
N GLY A 242 19.17 -5.49 -7.14
CA GLY A 242 20.03 -6.28 -8.04
C GLY A 242 21.32 -6.75 -7.36
N THR A 243 21.89 -5.93 -6.47
CA THR A 243 23.05 -6.37 -5.67
C THR A 243 22.71 -7.45 -4.65
N CYS A 244 21.45 -7.54 -4.18
CA CYS A 244 21.02 -8.59 -3.27
C CYS A 244 20.93 -9.97 -3.94
N ASN A 245 20.70 -10.03 -5.27
CA ASN A 245 20.76 -11.29 -6.02
C ASN A 245 22.17 -11.91 -5.94
N LYS A 246 23.22 -11.08 -5.99
CA LYS A 246 24.61 -11.54 -5.80
C LYS A 246 24.86 -12.14 -4.42
N LEU A 247 24.13 -11.66 -3.41
CA LEU A 247 24.20 -12.23 -2.07
C LEU A 247 23.56 -13.63 -1.98
N LEU A 248 22.72 -14.01 -2.94
CA LEU A 248 22.06 -15.33 -2.99
C LEU A 248 22.78 -16.33 -3.91
N GLU A 249 23.81 -15.89 -4.63
CA GLU A 249 24.78 -16.76 -5.30
C GLU A 249 25.67 -17.47 -4.27
#